data_AF-A0A9X7J5B7-F1
#
_entry.id   AF-A0A9X7J5B7-F1
#
_cell.length_a   1.000
_cell.length_b   1.000
_cell.length_c   1.000
_cell.angle_alpha   90.00
_cell.angle_beta   90.00
_cell.angle_gamma   90.00
#
_symmetry.space_group_name_H-M   'P 1'
#
loop_
_entity.id
_entity.type
_entity.pdbx_description
1 polymer ?
#
loop_
_entity_poly.entity_id
_entity_poly.type
_entity_poly.pdbx_seq_one_letter_code
_entity_poly.pdbx_strand_id
1 'polypeptide(L)'
;MLALMGGYFLIFLARVTDVSLATLRMLLLVRGKRFYAAGIGIFEVTIYVVALKYVVDRLNDPASLVFYAMGFATGNIVGSLIEEKVALGQVTVQVITLHNPLELAETLRAAGFGVTITEGQGRDGSHPILNLSFPRRQLNTIQQMVNNWDPEAFVVVHEARTTHGGFCRYRSKGK
;
A
#
# COMPACT_ATOMS: atom_id res chain seq x y z
N MET A 1 -22.60 -22.28 -26.80
CA MET A 1 -21.20 -21.81 -26.76
C MET A 1 -21.05 -20.46 -26.05
N LEU A 2 -21.77 -19.41 -26.46
CA LEU A 2 -21.70 -18.05 -25.85
C LEU A 2 -22.09 -18.02 -24.35
N ALA A 3 -23.12 -18.75 -23.93
CA ALA A 3 -23.53 -18.84 -22.52
C ALA A 3 -22.51 -19.58 -21.63
N LEU A 4 -21.77 -20.54 -22.18
CA LEU A 4 -20.71 -21.28 -21.47
C LEU A 4 -19.47 -20.39 -21.29
N MET A 5 -19.07 -19.66 -22.34
CA MET A 5 -17.95 -18.71 -22.28
C MET A 5 -18.24 -17.53 -21.34
N GLY A 6 -19.48 -17.03 -21.32
CA GLY A 6 -19.91 -16.03 -20.33
C GLY A 6 -19.81 -16.57 -18.90
N GLY A 7 -20.11 -17.86 -18.70
CA GLY A 7 -19.94 -18.54 -17.42
C GLY A 7 -18.50 -18.54 -16.91
N TYR A 8 -17.53 -18.94 -17.74
CA TYR A 8 -16.12 -18.96 -17.35
C TYR A 8 -15.57 -17.56 -17.04
N PHE A 9 -15.97 -16.57 -17.84
CA PHE A 9 -15.56 -15.18 -17.61
C PHE A 9 -16.14 -14.61 -16.31
N LEU A 10 -17.37 -14.98 -15.95
CA LEU A 10 -17.96 -14.62 -14.66
C LEU A 10 -17.20 -15.24 -13.47
N ILE A 11 -16.77 -16.50 -13.56
CA ILE A 11 -15.92 -17.10 -12.51
C ILE A 11 -14.62 -16.32 -12.37
N PHE A 12 -13.98 -16.02 -13.51
CA PHE A 12 -12.73 -15.27 -13.55
C PHE A 12 -12.90 -13.91 -12.86
N LEU A 13 -13.90 -13.11 -13.24
CA LEU A 13 -14.16 -11.81 -12.63
C LEU A 13 -14.54 -11.91 -11.14
N ALA A 14 -15.38 -12.89 -10.79
CA ALA A 14 -15.73 -13.15 -9.40
C ALA A 14 -14.47 -13.46 -8.57
N ARG A 15 -13.52 -14.23 -9.13
CA ARG A 15 -12.25 -14.53 -8.46
C ARG A 15 -11.29 -13.37 -8.38
N VAL A 16 -11.18 -12.56 -9.43
CA VAL A 16 -10.39 -11.32 -9.38
C VAL A 16 -10.92 -10.41 -8.27
N THR A 17 -12.25 -10.28 -8.18
CA THR A 17 -12.91 -9.44 -7.17
C THR A 17 -12.69 -9.99 -5.76
N ASP A 18 -12.89 -11.29 -5.55
CA ASP A 18 -12.68 -11.96 -4.26
C ASP A 18 -11.25 -11.74 -3.73
N VAL A 19 -10.24 -12.07 -4.55
CA VAL A 19 -8.84 -11.94 -4.13
C VAL A 19 -8.47 -10.49 -3.88
N SER A 20 -8.97 -9.56 -4.70
CA SER A 20 -8.75 -8.12 -4.48
C SER A 20 -9.36 -7.62 -3.16
N LEU A 21 -10.56 -8.10 -2.81
CA LEU A 21 -11.21 -7.79 -1.54
C LEU A 21 -10.45 -8.41 -0.36
N ALA A 22 -9.90 -9.62 -0.52
CA ALA A 22 -9.06 -10.26 0.49
C ALA A 22 -7.80 -9.43 0.79
N THR A 23 -7.15 -8.86 -0.24
CA THR A 23 -6.01 -7.96 -0.07
C THR A 23 -6.42 -6.70 0.70
N LEU A 24 -7.54 -6.08 0.34
CA LEU A 24 -8.08 -4.90 1.02
C LEU A 24 -8.42 -5.20 2.49
N ARG A 25 -9.05 -6.34 2.77
CA ARG A 25 -9.37 -6.78 4.14
C ARG A 25 -8.10 -6.95 4.96
N MET A 26 -7.08 -7.63 4.40
CA MET A 26 -5.81 -7.83 5.09
C MET A 26 -5.15 -6.49 5.41
N LEU A 27 -5.10 -5.55 4.46
CA LEU A 27 -4.58 -4.21 4.66
C LEU A 27 -5.32 -3.47 5.79
N LEU A 28 -6.65 -3.52 5.80
CA LEU A 28 -7.45 -2.88 6.86
C LEU A 28 -7.20 -3.52 8.23
N LEU A 29 -6.98 -4.83 8.30
CA LEU A 29 -6.67 -5.55 9.54
C LEU A 29 -5.31 -5.15 10.10
N VAL A 30 -4.27 -5.11 9.25
CA VAL A 30 -2.92 -4.65 9.62
C VAL A 30 -2.93 -3.21 10.14
N ARG A 31 -3.85 -2.38 9.61
CA ARG A 31 -4.05 -0.98 10.03
C ARG A 31 -5.03 -0.82 11.21
N GLY A 32 -5.46 -1.90 11.84
CA GLY A 32 -6.35 -1.86 13.01
C GLY A 32 -7.81 -1.48 12.72
N LYS A 33 -8.22 -1.34 11.45
CA LYS A 33 -9.58 -0.99 11.03
C LYS A 33 -10.51 -2.22 11.01
N ARG A 34 -10.63 -2.88 12.16
CA ARG A 34 -11.30 -4.19 12.32
C ARG A 34 -12.75 -4.23 11.83
N PHE A 35 -13.55 -3.17 12.05
CA PHE A 35 -14.96 -3.16 11.63
C PHE A 35 -15.13 -3.06 10.11
N TYR A 36 -14.30 -2.25 9.44
CA TYR A 36 -14.28 -2.18 7.98
C TYR A 36 -13.79 -3.50 7.37
N ALA A 37 -12.75 -4.11 7.97
CA ALA A 37 -12.25 -5.41 7.55
C ALA A 37 -13.31 -6.52 7.68
N ALA A 38 -14.09 -6.53 8.77
CA ALA A 38 -15.18 -7.47 8.97
C ALA A 38 -16.29 -7.30 7.92
N GLY A 39 -16.68 -6.06 7.62
CA GLY A 39 -17.66 -5.78 6.57
C GLY A 39 -17.24 -6.30 5.21
N ILE A 40 -16.00 -6.05 4.79
CA ILE A 40 -15.45 -6.58 3.52
C ILE A 40 -15.42 -8.11 3.54
N GLY A 41 -15.02 -8.73 4.66
CA GLY A 41 -14.93 -10.18 4.78
C GLY A 41 -16.26 -10.92 4.56
N ILE A 42 -17.39 -10.29 4.91
CA ILE A 42 -18.73 -10.87 4.65
C ILE A 42 -19.02 -10.93 3.15
N PHE A 43 -18.69 -9.86 2.41
CA PHE A 43 -18.89 -9.84 0.96
C PHE A 43 -17.91 -10.77 0.24
N GLU A 44 -16.64 -10.75 0.65
CA GLU A 44 -15.59 -11.65 0.14
C GLU A 44 -16.01 -13.11 0.27
N VAL A 45 -16.36 -13.58 1.49
CA VAL A 45 -16.70 -14.99 1.69
C VAL A 45 -17.95 -15.41 0.90
N THR A 46 -18.90 -14.49 0.69
CA THR A 46 -20.09 -14.75 -0.13
C THR A 46 -19.71 -14.97 -1.59
N ILE A 47 -18.85 -14.12 -2.14
CA ILE A 47 -18.34 -14.26 -3.52
C ILE A 47 -17.51 -15.53 -3.66
N TYR A 48 -16.63 -15.82 -2.69
CA TYR A 48 -15.83 -17.04 -2.65
C TYR A 48 -16.69 -18.29 -2.74
N VAL A 49 -17.71 -18.42 -1.89
CA VAL A 49 -18.55 -19.64 -1.83
C VAL A 49 -19.34 -19.82 -3.14
N VAL A 50 -19.88 -18.74 -3.71
CA VAL A 50 -20.62 -18.78 -4.99
C VAL A 50 -19.68 -19.18 -6.13
N ALA A 51 -18.49 -18.59 -6.22
CA ALA A 51 -17.51 -18.93 -7.24
C ALA A 51 -16.99 -20.37 -7.10
N LEU A 52 -16.74 -20.81 -5.86
CA LEU A 52 -16.30 -22.17 -5.56
C LEU A 52 -17.34 -23.20 -5.97
N LYS A 53 -18.61 -23.02 -5.59
CA LYS A 53 -19.71 -23.91 -5.98
C LYS A 53 -19.74 -24.11 -7.49
N TYR A 54 -19.63 -23.03 -8.25
CA TYR A 54 -19.69 -23.06 -9.71
C TYR A 54 -18.57 -23.88 -10.36
N VAL A 55 -17.35 -23.81 -9.81
CA VAL A 55 -16.21 -24.60 -10.29
C VAL A 55 -16.33 -26.06 -9.87
N VAL A 56 -16.75 -26.30 -8.62
CA VAL A 56 -16.95 -27.66 -8.09
C VAL A 56 -17.99 -28.42 -8.91
N ASP A 57 -19.09 -27.76 -9.28
CA ASP A 57 -20.14 -28.35 -10.13
C ASP A 57 -19.63 -28.68 -11.56
N ARG A 58 -18.45 -28.18 -11.96
CA ARG A 58 -17.86 -28.33 -13.30
C ARG A 58 -16.42 -28.86 -13.30
N LEU A 59 -16.03 -29.60 -12.26
CA LEU A 59 -14.68 -30.18 -12.13
C LEU A 59 -14.26 -31.05 -13.32
N ASN A 60 -15.23 -31.64 -14.02
CA ASN A 60 -14.97 -32.46 -15.21
C ASN A 60 -14.53 -31.63 -16.43
N ASP A 61 -14.63 -30.29 -16.37
CA ASP A 61 -14.18 -29.39 -17.41
C ASP A 61 -12.89 -28.64 -16.98
N PRO A 62 -11.72 -28.99 -17.57
CA PRO A 62 -10.45 -28.38 -17.20
C PRO A 62 -10.40 -26.87 -17.52
N ALA A 63 -11.21 -26.37 -18.46
CA ALA A 63 -11.25 -24.94 -18.75
C ALA A 63 -11.73 -24.13 -17.54
N SER A 64 -12.76 -24.60 -16.83
CA SER A 64 -13.28 -23.94 -15.63
C SER A 64 -12.21 -23.74 -14.55
N LEU A 65 -11.34 -24.74 -14.37
CA LEU A 65 -10.23 -24.72 -13.42
C LEU A 65 -9.14 -23.73 -13.83
N VAL A 66 -8.81 -23.67 -15.12
CA VAL A 66 -7.83 -22.71 -15.65
C VAL A 66 -8.33 -21.27 -15.47
N PHE A 67 -9.59 -20.97 -15.81
CA PHE A 67 -10.16 -19.63 -15.60
C PHE A 67 -10.22 -19.23 -14.12
N TYR A 68 -10.52 -20.17 -13.23
CA TYR A 68 -10.48 -19.93 -11.79
C TYR A 68 -9.06 -19.62 -11.29
N ALA A 69 -8.06 -20.39 -11.71
CA ALA A 69 -6.66 -20.17 -11.35
C ALA A 69 -6.12 -18.85 -11.92
N MET A 70 -6.44 -18.52 -13.18
CA MET A 70 -6.09 -17.24 -13.79
C MET A 70 -6.77 -16.06 -13.07
N GLY A 71 -8.03 -16.22 -12.65
CA GLY A 71 -8.74 -15.23 -11.87
C GLY A 71 -8.07 -14.97 -10.52
N PHE A 72 -7.60 -16.03 -9.86
CA PHE A 72 -6.83 -15.92 -8.62
C PHE A 72 -5.49 -15.18 -8.82
N ALA A 73 -4.72 -15.56 -9.83
CA ALA A 73 -3.44 -14.91 -10.14
C ALA A 73 -3.62 -13.43 -10.51
N THR A 74 -4.58 -13.14 -11.39
CA THR A 74 -4.90 -11.76 -11.79
C THR A 74 -5.42 -10.94 -10.63
N GLY A 75 -6.24 -11.55 -9.77
CA GLY A 75 -6.75 -10.92 -8.56
C GLY A 75 -5.65 -10.47 -7.60
N ASN A 76 -4.54 -11.22 -7.49
CA ASN A 76 -3.40 -10.77 -6.68
C ASN A 76 -2.71 -9.54 -7.27
N ILE A 77 -2.55 -9.49 -8.60
CA ILE A 77 -1.98 -8.31 -9.28
C ILE A 77 -2.90 -7.10 -9.07
N VAL A 78 -4.21 -7.26 -9.31
CA VAL A 78 -5.20 -6.19 -9.13
C VAL A 78 -5.27 -5.74 -7.67
N GLY A 79 -5.28 -6.67 -6.72
CA GLY A 79 -5.25 -6.39 -5.29
C GLY A 79 -4.01 -5.61 -4.88
N SER A 80 -2.84 -5.98 -5.39
CA SER A 80 -1.58 -5.26 -5.15
C SER A 80 -1.61 -3.83 -5.73
N LEU A 81 -2.13 -3.65 -6.95
CA LEU A 81 -2.31 -2.32 -7.56
C LEU A 81 -3.31 -1.46 -6.77
N ILE A 82 -4.36 -2.06 -6.23
CA ILE A 82 -5.32 -1.38 -5.37
C ILE A 82 -4.62 -0.95 -4.08
N GLU A 83 -3.88 -1.83 -3.43
CA GLU A 83 -3.09 -1.52 -2.24
C GLU A 83 -2.15 -0.32 -2.48
N GLU A 84 -1.42 -0.33 -3.58
CA GLU A 84 -0.52 0.76 -3.98
C GLU A 84 -1.28 2.08 -4.15
N LYS A 85 -2.40 2.07 -4.90
CA LYS A 85 -3.22 3.29 -5.13
C LYS A 85 -3.89 3.81 -3.88
N VAL A 86 -4.33 2.90 -3.02
CA VAL A 86 -5.01 3.24 -1.77
C VAL A 86 -4.03 4.00 -0.86
N ALA A 87 -2.74 3.64 -0.86
CA ALA A 87 -1.63 4.33 -0.20
C ALA A 87 -2.02 4.87 1.19
N LEU A 88 -2.77 4.04 1.94
CA LEU A 88 -3.30 4.41 3.24
C LEU A 88 -2.25 4.15 4.31
N GLY A 89 -2.08 5.14 5.19
CA GLY A 89 -1.20 5.04 6.35
C GLY A 89 -0.21 6.19 6.43
N GLN A 90 0.59 6.16 7.48
CA GLN A 90 1.74 7.04 7.67
C GLN A 90 3.01 6.23 7.46
N VAL A 91 4.01 6.87 6.87
CA VAL A 91 5.37 6.33 6.75
C VAL A 91 6.31 7.28 7.46
N THR A 92 7.35 6.71 8.06
CA THR A 92 8.47 7.46 8.57
C THR A 92 9.66 7.16 7.67
N VAL A 93 10.23 8.18 7.06
CA VAL A 93 11.39 8.08 6.19
C VAL A 93 12.60 8.64 6.91
N GLN A 94 13.69 7.88 6.89
CA GLN A 94 15.01 8.33 7.30
C GLN A 94 15.84 8.61 6.05
N VAL A 95 16.42 9.80 5.98
CA VAL A 95 17.33 10.19 4.90
C VAL A 95 18.68 10.51 5.51
N ILE A 96 19.72 9.86 4.98
CA ILE A 96 21.12 10.13 5.30
C ILE A 96 21.80 10.55 4.00
N THR A 97 22.26 11.79 3.95
CA THR A 97 22.96 12.38 2.79
C THR A 97 24.25 13.03 3.25
N LEU A 98 25.27 12.99 2.41
CA LEU A 98 26.54 13.68 2.61
C LEU A 98 26.52 15.09 2.01
N HIS A 99 25.55 15.40 1.16
CA HIS A 99 25.42 16.67 0.44
C HIS A 99 24.50 17.64 1.18
N ASN A 100 25.08 18.53 1.98
CA ASN A 100 24.38 19.62 2.70
C ASN A 100 23.05 19.20 3.38
N PRO A 101 23.09 18.23 4.33
CA PRO A 101 21.89 17.67 4.94
C PRO A 101 20.99 18.71 5.64
N LEU A 102 21.56 19.77 6.20
CA LEU A 102 20.81 20.84 6.85
C LEU A 102 20.02 21.69 5.83
N GLU A 103 20.59 21.95 4.65
CA GLU A 103 19.90 22.68 3.57
C GLU A 103 18.77 21.85 2.97
N LEU A 104 18.98 20.54 2.82
CA LEU A 104 17.91 19.62 2.43
C LEU A 104 16.77 19.64 3.46
N ALA A 105 17.10 19.65 4.76
CA ALA A 105 16.09 19.73 5.82
C ALA A 105 15.26 21.02 5.74
N GLU A 106 15.89 22.18 5.52
CA GLU A 106 15.19 23.45 5.34
C GLU A 106 14.33 23.46 4.07
N THR A 107 14.83 22.90 2.97
CA THR A 107 14.07 22.77 1.71
C THR A 107 12.81 21.93 1.90
N LEU A 108 12.93 20.81 2.61
CA LEU A 108 11.80 19.93 2.93
C LEU A 108 10.81 20.60 3.90
N ARG A 109 11.30 21.39 4.87
CA ARG A 109 10.44 22.21 5.75
C ARG A 109 9.68 23.29 4.97
N ALA A 110 10.34 23.98 4.04
CA ALA A 110 9.74 24.98 3.17
C ALA A 110 8.66 24.37 2.25
N ALA A 111 8.84 23.11 1.83
CA ALA A 111 7.84 22.33 1.10
C ALA A 111 6.64 21.88 1.97
N GLY A 112 6.69 22.14 3.29
CA GLY A 112 5.61 21.88 4.24
C GLY A 112 5.71 20.54 4.98
N PHE A 113 6.86 19.86 4.91
CA PHE A 113 7.10 18.61 5.63
C PHE A 113 7.71 18.85 7.01
N GLY A 114 7.31 18.03 7.99
CA GLY A 114 7.96 18.01 9.30
C GLY A 114 9.27 17.24 9.21
N VAL A 115 10.39 17.88 9.55
CA VAL A 115 11.72 17.28 9.55
C VAL A 115 12.36 17.42 10.92
N THR A 116 12.64 16.27 11.54
CA THR A 116 13.42 16.18 12.78
C THR A 116 14.83 15.72 12.43
N ILE A 117 15.84 16.39 12.97
CA ILE A 117 17.24 16.03 12.74
C ILE A 117 17.74 15.27 13.97
N THR A 118 18.40 14.14 13.74
CA THR A 118 19.04 13.36 14.80
C THR A 118 20.50 13.17 14.44
N GLU A 119 21.41 13.53 15.33
CA GLU A 119 22.84 13.26 15.15
C GLU A 119 23.11 11.76 15.32
N GLY A 120 23.65 11.13 14.29
CA GLY A 120 24.06 9.72 14.31
C GLY A 120 25.54 9.56 13.99
N GLN A 121 26.17 8.49 14.45
CA GLN A 121 27.56 8.19 14.13
C GLN A 121 27.66 6.91 13.31
N GLY A 122 28.23 7.04 12.11
CA GLY A 122 28.51 5.95 11.19
C GLY A 122 30.00 5.62 11.15
N ARG A 123 30.38 4.77 10.19
CA ARG A 123 31.78 4.40 9.94
C ARG A 123 32.65 5.62 9.63
N ASP A 124 32.12 6.54 8.83
CA ASP A 124 32.88 7.67 8.28
C ASP A 124 32.76 8.95 9.12
N GLY A 125 32.02 8.90 10.23
CA GLY A 125 31.89 10.02 11.17
C GLY A 125 30.46 10.28 11.65
N SER A 126 30.26 11.47 12.23
CA SER A 126 28.95 11.94 12.64
C SER A 126 28.20 12.48 11.43
N HIS A 127 27.00 11.97 11.18
CA HIS A 127 26.12 12.41 10.11
C HIS A 127 24.72 12.68 10.67
N PRO A 128 24.10 13.81 10.32
CA PRO A 128 22.71 14.08 10.67
C PRO A 128 21.78 13.16 9.88
N ILE A 129 20.84 12.54 10.58
CA ILE A 129 19.78 11.70 10.05
C ILE A 129 18.50 12.52 10.03
N LEU A 130 17.95 12.74 8.83
CA LEU A 130 16.69 13.45 8.66
C LEU A 130 15.54 12.46 8.82
N ASN A 131 14.72 12.67 9.85
CA ASN A 131 13.53 11.88 10.12
C ASN A 131 12.30 12.67 9.69
N LEU A 132 11.54 12.10 8.77
CA LEU A 132 10.30 12.67 8.25
C LEU A 132 9.15 11.70 8.51
N SER A 133 8.00 12.20 8.97
CA SER A 133 6.79 11.38 9.11
C SER A 133 5.62 12.05 8.40
N PHE A 134 5.02 11.33 7.44
CA PHE A 134 4.02 11.90 6.53
C PHE A 134 3.11 10.81 5.93
N PRO A 135 1.98 11.18 5.30
CA PRO A 135 1.09 10.23 4.64
C PRO A 135 1.80 9.48 3.50
N ARG A 136 1.62 8.16 3.42
CA ARG A 136 2.27 7.30 2.39
C ARG A 136 2.11 7.82 0.95
N ARG A 137 0.99 8.47 0.63
CA ARG A 137 0.74 9.10 -0.69
C ARG A 137 1.79 10.13 -1.12
N GLN A 138 2.49 10.75 -0.17
CA GLN A 138 3.53 11.75 -0.45
C GLN A 138 4.94 11.16 -0.57
N LEU A 139 5.09 9.83 -0.38
CA LEU A 139 6.40 9.16 -0.41
C LEU A 139 7.13 9.37 -1.74
N ASN A 140 6.45 9.19 -2.86
CA ASN A 140 7.06 9.36 -4.19
C ASN A 140 7.56 10.79 -4.39
N THR A 141 6.83 11.80 -3.89
CA THR A 141 7.25 13.20 -3.96
C THR A 141 8.52 13.44 -3.16
N ILE A 142 8.61 12.93 -1.93
CA ILE A 142 9.83 13.08 -1.11
C ILE A 142 11.00 12.30 -1.71
N GLN A 143 10.78 11.08 -2.19
CA GLN A 143 11.83 10.30 -2.85
C GLN A 143 12.38 11.03 -4.08
N GLN A 144 11.53 11.66 -4.89
CA GLN A 144 11.97 12.48 -6.02
C GLN A 144 12.75 13.71 -5.58
N MET A 145 12.30 14.43 -4.54
CA MET A 145 13.02 15.61 -4.02
C MET A 145 14.40 15.22 -3.48
N VAL A 146 14.50 14.12 -2.74
CA VAL A 146 15.77 13.62 -2.19
C VAL A 146 16.68 13.13 -3.32
N ASN A 147 16.17 12.35 -4.27
CA ASN A 147 16.97 11.84 -5.39
C ASN A 147 17.46 12.94 -6.33
N ASN A 148 16.69 14.02 -6.51
CA ASN A 148 17.13 15.20 -7.27
C ASN A 148 18.20 16.01 -6.52
N TRP A 149 18.21 15.94 -5.18
CA TRP A 149 19.20 16.63 -4.35
C TRP A 149 20.50 15.84 -4.28
N ASP A 150 20.40 14.56 -3.96
CA ASP A 150 21.51 13.62 -3.84
C ASP A 150 21.07 12.22 -4.26
N PRO A 151 21.43 11.77 -5.48
CA PRO A 151 21.12 10.43 -5.96
C PRO A 151 21.78 9.30 -5.15
N GLU A 152 22.84 9.60 -4.40
CA GLU A 152 23.56 8.63 -3.56
C GLU A 152 23.04 8.63 -2.10
N ALA A 153 22.02 9.43 -1.79
CA ALA A 153 21.44 9.48 -0.45
C ALA A 153 20.87 8.12 -0.03
N PHE A 154 21.18 7.72 1.20
CA PHE A 154 20.64 6.51 1.79
C PHE A 154 19.27 6.79 2.40
N VAL A 155 18.23 6.14 1.87
CA VAL A 155 16.83 6.35 2.27
C VAL A 155 16.23 5.07 2.83
N VAL A 156 15.72 5.13 4.05
CA VAL A 156 15.00 4.03 4.70
C VAL A 156 13.55 4.41 4.91
N VAL A 157 12.62 3.52 4.55
CA VAL A 157 11.19 3.72 4.72
C VAL A 157 10.65 2.75 5.76
N HIS A 158 10.10 3.29 6.84
CA HIS A 158 9.41 2.53 7.88
C HIS A 158 7.90 2.77 7.82
N GLU A 159 7.11 1.70 7.88
CA GLU A 159 5.66 1.82 7.97
C GLU A 159 5.21 1.99 9.43
N ALA A 160 4.45 3.04 9.71
CA ALA A 160 3.83 3.23 11.02
C ALA A 160 2.46 2.53 11.08
N ARG A 161 2.24 1.71 12.11
CA ARG A 161 0.92 1.11 12.37
C ARG A 161 -0.09 2.14 12.89
N THR A 162 0.35 2.97 13.83
CA THR A 162 -0.43 4.04 14.44
C THR A 162 0.44 5.26 14.65
N THR A 163 -0.15 6.45 14.50
CA THR A 163 0.51 7.74 14.70
C THR A 163 -0.43 8.67 15.44
N HIS A 164 0.06 9.37 16.45
CA HIS A 164 -0.70 10.35 17.21
C HIS A 164 0.09 11.67 17.28
N GLY A 165 -0.53 12.77 16.89
CA GLY A 165 0.11 14.10 16.87
C GLY A 165 1.12 14.28 15.72
N GLY A 166 2.11 15.15 15.95
CA GLY A 166 3.17 15.48 14.99
C GLY A 166 2.87 16.69 14.10
N PHE A 167 3.92 17.22 13.44
CA PHE A 167 3.80 18.23 12.39
C PHE A 167 3.32 17.57 11.09
N CYS A 168 2.07 17.14 11.09
CA CYS A 168 1.34 16.93 9.86
C CYS A 168 0.46 18.16 9.71
N ARG A 169 0.51 18.83 8.55
CA ARG A 169 -0.45 19.88 8.21
C ARG A 169 -1.83 19.25 7.96
N TYR A 170 -2.41 18.65 9.00
CA TYR A 170 -3.80 18.26 9.05
C TYR A 170 -4.58 19.54 9.33
N ARG A 171 -4.96 20.23 8.24
CA ARG A 171 -6.01 21.23 8.31
C ARG A 171 -7.32 20.50 8.59
N SER A 172 -7.58 20.13 9.85
CA SER A 172 -8.94 19.91 10.30
C SER A 172 -9.60 21.29 10.41
N LYS A 173 -10.10 21.79 9.27
CA LYS A 173 -11.22 22.72 9.33
C LYS A 173 -12.46 21.86 9.61
N GLY A 174 -13.05 22.03 10.78
CA GLY A 174 -14.48 21.78 10.95
C GLY A 174 -14.88 21.01 12.20
N LYS A 175 -15.26 21.79 13.22
CA LYS A 175 -16.26 21.54 14.28
C LYS A 175 -16.02 20.40 15.26
#